data_AF-A0AAP8U4M5-F1
#
_entry.id   AF-A0AAP8U4M5-F1
#
_cell.length_a   1.000
_cell.length_b   1.000
_cell.length_c   1.000
_cell.angle_alpha   90.00
_cell.angle_beta   90.00
_cell.angle_gamma   90.00
#
_symmetry.space_group_name_H-M   'P 1'
#
loop_
_entity.id
_entity.type
_entity.pdbx_description
1 polymer ?
#
loop_
_entity_poly.entity_id
_entity_poly.type
_entity_poly.pdbx_seq_one_letter_code
_entity_poly.pdbx_strand_id
1 'polypeptide(L)'
;MPLVLDIETDKGLTAEQITTFCLAFLTHVKENTGKTPMIYTGAYFAKRNLGKSLASFPLWVAHYNTNQPMLNPTWSRWAVFQYSDCGKVAGIKGNVDMNCMEKEFWNVILKGETTMGRVLADEIILVLKTQWKVSDAMGMKEQAKYLGELADRVRVASGQVPHNQN
;
A
#
# COMPACT_ATOMS: atom_id res chain seq x y z
N MET A 1 4.63 4.89 11.11
CA MET A 1 4.61 3.44 10.86
C MET A 1 3.18 2.93 10.94
N PRO A 2 2.70 2.07 10.01
CA PRO A 2 1.38 1.44 10.11
C PRO A 2 1.27 0.53 11.34
N LEU A 3 0.04 0.22 11.74
CA LEU A 3 -0.23 -0.88 12.65
C LEU A 3 0.00 -2.20 11.92
N VAL A 4 0.57 -3.19 12.59
CA VAL A 4 1.00 -4.45 11.95
C VAL A 4 0.26 -5.62 12.60
N LEU A 5 -0.40 -6.44 11.79
CA LEU A 5 -0.89 -7.76 12.18
C LEU A 5 0.23 -8.77 11.95
N ASP A 6 0.69 -9.39 13.03
CA ASP A 6 1.61 -10.52 13.00
C ASP A 6 0.82 -11.84 12.87
N ILE A 7 1.02 -12.57 11.76
CA ILE A 7 0.33 -13.85 11.49
C ILE A 7 1.27 -14.88 10.88
N GLU A 8 1.66 -15.89 11.67
CA GLU A 8 2.68 -16.87 11.28
C GLU A 8 2.31 -18.34 11.56
N THR A 9 1.12 -18.56 12.14
CA THR A 9 0.61 -19.89 12.48
C THR A 9 -0.82 -20.05 12.02
N ASP A 10 -1.14 -21.24 11.51
CA ASP A 10 -2.49 -21.56 11.04
C ASP A 10 -3.43 -21.92 12.20
N LYS A 11 -2.88 -22.33 13.35
CA LYS A 11 -3.64 -22.87 14.49
C LYS A 11 -4.66 -23.95 14.07
N GLY A 12 -4.36 -24.72 13.02
CA GLY A 12 -5.25 -25.73 12.46
C GLY A 12 -6.38 -25.20 11.57
N LEU A 13 -6.39 -23.91 11.24
CA LEU A 13 -7.35 -23.30 10.33
C LEU A 13 -6.96 -23.50 8.86
N THR A 14 -7.95 -23.48 7.97
CA THR A 14 -7.71 -23.48 6.53
C THR A 14 -7.21 -22.10 6.04
N ALA A 15 -6.55 -22.07 4.89
CA ALA A 15 -6.10 -20.82 4.26
C ALA A 15 -7.24 -19.80 4.08
N GLU A 16 -8.44 -20.27 3.74
CA GLU A 16 -9.63 -19.42 3.59
C GLU A 16 -10.10 -18.83 4.93
N GLN A 17 -10.09 -19.63 6.00
CA GLN A 17 -10.45 -19.17 7.34
C GLN A 17 -9.44 -18.14 7.86
N ILE A 18 -8.14 -18.39 7.69
CA ILE A 18 -7.07 -17.45 8.06
C ILE A 18 -7.21 -16.15 7.29
N THR A 19 -7.44 -16.23 5.98
CA THR A 19 -7.65 -15.08 5.10
C THR A 19 -8.85 -14.25 5.54
N THR A 20 -9.97 -14.90 5.86
CA THR A 20 -11.20 -14.25 6.34
C THR A 20 -10.97 -13.55 7.67
N PHE A 21 -10.31 -14.22 8.61
CA PHE A 21 -9.93 -13.64 9.90
C PHE A 21 -9.04 -12.40 9.73
N CYS A 22 -7.98 -12.51 8.93
CA CYS A 22 -7.06 -11.40 8.68
C CYS A 22 -7.79 -10.21 8.06
N LEU A 23 -8.65 -10.45 7.07
CA LEU A 23 -9.42 -9.39 6.41
C LEU A 23 -10.33 -8.67 7.39
N ALA A 24 -11.06 -9.41 8.23
CA ALA A 24 -11.93 -8.84 9.25
C ALA A 24 -11.15 -7.98 10.26
N PHE A 25 -10.04 -8.51 10.78
CA PHE A 25 -9.18 -7.80 11.73
C PHE A 25 -8.60 -6.51 11.13
N LEU A 26 -8.01 -6.59 9.93
CA LEU A 26 -7.38 -5.44 9.28
C LEU A 26 -8.40 -4.36 8.91
N THR A 27 -9.61 -4.76 8.49
CA THR A 27 -10.71 -3.84 8.20
C THR A 27 -11.13 -3.11 9.46
N HIS A 28 -11.36 -3.84 10.55
CA HIS A 28 -11.71 -3.27 11.84
C HIS A 28 -10.66 -2.29 12.36
N VAL A 29 -9.37 -2.64 12.27
CA VAL A 29 -8.27 -1.73 12.65
C VAL A 29 -8.28 -0.46 11.81
N LYS A 30 -8.49 -0.58 10.49
CA LYS A 30 -8.54 0.57 9.59
C LYS A 30 -9.69 1.51 9.93
N GLU A 31 -10.88 0.97 10.16
CA GLU A 31 -12.08 1.75 10.49
C GLU A 31 -11.93 2.51 11.81
N ASN A 32 -11.34 1.88 12.84
CA ASN A 32 -11.21 2.49 14.16
C ASN A 32 -10.05 3.49 14.27
N THR A 33 -9.04 3.39 13.40
CA THR A 33 -7.82 4.21 13.50
C THR A 33 -7.64 5.21 12.37
N GLY A 34 -8.41 5.06 11.29
CA GLY A 34 -8.25 5.83 10.05
C GLY A 34 -6.94 5.52 9.31
N LYS A 35 -6.13 4.56 9.77
CA LYS A 35 -4.83 4.20 9.19
C LYS A 35 -4.90 2.83 8.53
N THR A 36 -4.38 2.69 7.32
CA THR A 36 -4.27 1.39 6.67
C THR A 36 -3.22 0.53 7.39
N PRO A 37 -3.59 -0.63 7.98
CA PRO A 37 -2.64 -1.54 8.63
C PRO A 37 -1.84 -2.35 7.60
N MET A 38 -0.81 -3.05 8.09
CA MET A 38 0.12 -3.92 7.36
C MET A 38 0.06 -5.34 7.93
N ILE A 39 0.47 -6.33 7.14
CA ILE A 39 0.59 -7.73 7.57
C ILE A 39 2.05 -8.10 7.66
N TYR A 40 2.49 -8.63 8.80
CA TYR A 40 3.76 -9.32 8.97
C TYR A 40 3.57 -10.84 8.94
N THR A 41 4.42 -11.55 8.20
CA THR A 41 4.41 -13.02 8.13
C THR A 41 5.68 -13.61 7.50
N GLY A 42 5.96 -14.88 7.76
CA GLY A 42 6.97 -15.66 7.03
C GLY A 42 6.59 -15.93 5.57
N ALA A 43 7.57 -15.87 4.66
CA ALA A 43 7.36 -16.01 3.21
C ALA A 43 6.65 -17.31 2.80
N TYR A 44 6.98 -18.44 3.44
CA TYR A 44 6.32 -19.72 3.19
C TYR A 44 4.87 -19.74 3.70
N PHE A 45 4.61 -19.09 4.84
CA PHE A 45 3.27 -18.99 5.40
C PHE A 45 2.36 -18.13 4.51
N ALA A 46 2.85 -16.96 4.09
CA ALA A 46 2.17 -16.10 3.12
C ALA A 46 1.75 -16.89 1.87
N LYS A 47 2.69 -17.65 1.28
CA LYS A 47 2.44 -18.39 0.04
C LYS A 47 1.40 -19.50 0.18
N ARG A 48 1.33 -20.14 1.34
CA ARG A 48 0.43 -21.30 1.57
C ARG A 48 -0.95 -20.89 2.10
N ASN A 49 -1.00 -19.86 2.96
CA ASN A 49 -2.15 -19.65 3.84
C ASN A 49 -2.87 -18.31 3.64
N LEU A 50 -2.26 -17.34 2.96
CA LEU A 50 -2.82 -16.00 2.82
C LEU A 50 -3.32 -15.75 1.40
N GLY A 51 -4.63 -15.53 1.26
CA GLY A 51 -5.33 -15.40 -0.01
C GLY A 51 -5.32 -13.99 -0.61
N LYS A 52 -5.74 -13.90 -1.88
CA LYS A 52 -5.63 -12.71 -2.73
C LYS A 52 -6.36 -11.47 -2.21
N SER A 53 -7.42 -11.64 -1.41
CA SER A 53 -8.18 -10.53 -0.81
C SER A 53 -7.33 -9.65 0.12
N LEU A 54 -6.23 -10.18 0.66
CA LEU A 54 -5.30 -9.45 1.52
C LEU A 54 -4.32 -8.56 0.74
N ALA A 55 -4.29 -8.64 -0.60
CA ALA A 55 -3.34 -7.90 -1.44
C ALA A 55 -3.49 -6.36 -1.36
N SER A 56 -4.62 -5.87 -0.84
CA SER A 56 -4.85 -4.44 -0.59
C SER A 56 -4.10 -3.90 0.63
N PHE A 57 -3.63 -4.78 1.52
CA PHE A 57 -2.82 -4.43 2.68
C PHE A 57 -1.31 -4.63 2.38
N PRO A 58 -0.44 -3.71 2.79
CA PRO A 58 1.01 -3.85 2.62
C PRO A 58 1.54 -5.10 3.33
N LEU A 59 2.58 -5.70 2.75
CA LEU A 59 3.24 -6.89 3.27
C LEU A 59 4.60 -6.54 3.89
N TRP A 60 4.81 -6.93 5.14
CA TRP A 60 6.10 -7.12 5.77
C TRP A 60 6.40 -8.61 5.76
N VAL A 61 7.41 -9.04 5.00
CA VAL A 61 7.71 -10.46 4.83
C VAL A 61 9.03 -10.82 5.49
N ALA A 62 9.04 -11.92 6.25
CA ALA A 62 10.25 -12.54 6.76
C ALA A 62 10.73 -13.63 5.81
N HIS A 63 11.99 -13.51 5.34
CA HIS A 63 12.63 -14.53 4.51
C HIS A 63 14.15 -14.49 4.65
N TYR A 64 14.70 -15.34 5.52
CA TYR A 64 16.12 -15.29 5.84
C TYR A 64 16.99 -16.03 4.82
N ASN A 65 18.29 -15.73 4.81
CA ASN A 65 19.29 -16.36 3.94
C ASN A 65 19.00 -16.19 2.43
N THR A 66 18.38 -15.08 2.05
CA THR A 66 18.12 -14.70 0.66
C THR A 66 18.21 -13.19 0.49
N ASN A 67 18.53 -12.75 -0.73
CA ASN A 67 18.56 -11.32 -1.08
C ASN A 67 17.18 -10.78 -1.45
N GLN A 68 16.21 -11.65 -1.71
CA GLN A 68 14.85 -11.25 -2.05
C GLN A 68 13.81 -12.26 -1.51
N PRO A 69 12.65 -11.78 -1.02
CA PRO A 69 11.53 -12.63 -0.68
C PRO A 69 11.07 -13.48 -1.86
N MET A 70 10.57 -14.68 -1.60
CA MET A 70 10.01 -15.52 -2.66
C MET A 70 8.71 -14.91 -3.20
N LEU A 71 8.40 -15.21 -4.47
CA LEU A 71 7.11 -14.87 -5.04
C LEU A 71 5.99 -15.67 -4.36
N ASN A 72 4.86 -15.01 -4.16
CA ASN A 72 3.63 -15.59 -3.62
C ASN A 72 2.42 -15.12 -4.46
N PRO A 73 1.30 -15.87 -4.46
CA PRO A 73 0.16 -15.55 -5.31
C PRO A 73 -0.60 -14.28 -4.89
N THR A 74 -0.42 -13.80 -3.67
CA THR A 74 -1.20 -12.71 -3.07
C THR A 74 -0.58 -11.36 -3.38
N TRP A 75 0.70 -11.16 -3.03
CA TRP A 75 1.42 -9.91 -3.23
C TRP A 75 2.39 -9.98 -4.40
N SER A 76 2.32 -9.00 -5.29
CA SER A 76 3.33 -8.78 -6.33
C SER A 76 4.55 -7.98 -5.83
N ARG A 77 4.44 -7.33 -4.66
CA ARG A 77 5.49 -6.53 -4.02
C ARG A 77 5.34 -6.58 -2.50
N TRP A 78 6.45 -6.53 -1.79
CA TRP A 78 6.50 -6.31 -0.35
C TRP A 78 6.76 -4.83 -0.04
N ALA A 79 6.44 -4.41 1.18
CA ALA A 79 6.69 -3.07 1.70
C ALA A 79 7.88 -3.05 2.66
N VAL A 80 8.02 -4.10 3.47
CA VAL A 80 9.17 -4.32 4.35
C VAL A 80 9.66 -5.76 4.17
N PHE A 81 10.97 -5.95 4.16
CA PHE A 81 11.61 -7.25 4.12
C PHE A 81 12.47 -7.43 5.38
N GLN A 82 12.09 -8.40 6.23
CA GLN A 82 12.93 -8.87 7.32
C GLN A 82 13.86 -9.96 6.78
N TYR A 83 15.13 -9.62 6.63
CA TYR A 83 16.12 -10.45 5.95
C TYR A 83 17.01 -11.24 6.90
N SER A 84 16.99 -10.93 8.19
CA SER A 84 17.75 -11.63 9.23
C SER A 84 17.09 -11.47 10.59
N ASP A 85 17.19 -12.50 11.41
CA ASP A 85 16.81 -12.55 12.83
C ASP A 85 18.03 -12.62 13.76
N CYS A 86 19.25 -12.49 13.20
CA CYS A 86 20.51 -12.71 13.89
C CYS A 86 21.46 -11.52 13.81
N GLY A 87 20.93 -10.35 13.44
CA GLY A 87 21.66 -9.09 13.35
C GLY A 87 22.22 -8.65 14.70
N LYS A 88 23.24 -7.78 14.64
CA LYS A 88 23.87 -7.15 15.80
C LYS A 88 23.80 -5.64 15.64
N VAL A 89 23.17 -4.97 16.61
CA VAL A 89 23.04 -3.53 16.65
C VAL A 89 23.70 -3.01 17.93
N ALA A 90 24.62 -2.06 17.79
CA ALA A 90 25.29 -1.46 18.93
C ALA A 90 24.24 -0.89 19.91
N GLY A 91 24.37 -1.26 21.19
CA GLY A 91 23.42 -0.87 22.24
C GLY A 91 22.27 -1.86 22.49
N ILE A 92 22.10 -2.90 21.65
CA ILE A 92 21.09 -3.95 21.86
C ILE A 92 21.79 -5.27 22.16
N LYS A 93 21.45 -5.89 23.30
CA LYS A 93 21.95 -7.23 23.66
C LYS A 93 21.16 -8.31 22.90
N GLY A 94 21.86 -9.34 22.45
CA GLY A 94 21.25 -10.49 21.80
C GLY A 94 21.24 -10.37 20.28
N ASN A 95 20.31 -11.08 19.66
CA ASN A 95 20.04 -11.01 18.22
C ASN A 95 18.98 -9.95 17.94
N VAL A 96 19.09 -9.27 16.81
CA VAL A 96 18.16 -8.21 16.38
C VAL A 96 17.65 -8.52 14.99
N ASP A 97 16.35 -8.39 14.83
CA ASP A 97 15.69 -8.50 13.52
C ASP A 97 16.09 -7.34 12.62
N MET A 98 16.63 -7.67 11.46
CA MET A 98 17.09 -6.72 10.48
C MET A 98 16.08 -6.59 9.34
N ASN A 99 15.68 -5.36 9.08
CA ASN A 99 14.62 -5.02 8.14
C ASN A 99 15.10 -3.99 7.13
N CYS A 100 14.62 -4.08 5.90
CA CYS A 100 14.68 -2.99 4.92
C CYS A 100 13.26 -2.66 4.43
N MET A 101 13.01 -1.37 4.17
CA MET A 101 11.72 -0.88 3.71
C MET A 101 11.85 -0.34 2.30
N GLU A 102 10.87 -0.64 1.45
CA GLU A 102 10.78 -0.07 0.10
C GLU A 102 10.72 1.46 0.16
N LYS A 103 11.52 2.12 -0.68
CA LYS A 103 11.69 3.58 -0.64
C LYS A 103 10.38 4.30 -0.97
N GLU A 104 9.66 3.81 -1.97
CA GLU A 104 8.36 4.33 -2.40
C GLU A 104 7.33 4.18 -1.27
N PHE A 105 7.35 3.05 -0.57
CA PHE A 105 6.48 2.83 0.57
C PHE A 105 6.81 3.78 1.73
N TRP A 106 8.10 3.97 2.03
CA TRP A 106 8.57 4.95 3.02
C TRP A 106 8.09 6.37 2.70
N ASN A 107 8.26 6.82 1.45
CA ASN A 107 7.88 8.17 1.03
C ASN A 107 6.36 8.42 1.22
N VAL A 108 5.53 7.46 0.82
CA VAL A 108 4.07 7.57 0.97
C VAL A 108 3.65 7.61 2.44
N ILE A 109 4.18 6.72 3.27
CA ILE A 109 3.69 6.53 4.65
C ILE A 109 4.28 7.51 5.65
N LEU A 110 5.54 7.92 5.49
CA LEU A 110 6.26 8.69 6.50
C LEU A 110 6.55 10.12 6.12
N LYS A 111 6.61 10.42 4.83
CA LYS A 111 6.80 11.80 4.38
C LYS A 111 5.50 12.47 3.95
N GLY A 112 4.41 11.70 3.81
CA GLY A 112 3.21 12.19 3.13
C GLY A 112 3.52 12.71 1.72
N GLU A 113 4.66 12.26 1.15
CA GLU A 113 5.08 12.66 -0.17
C GLU A 113 4.12 12.01 -1.16
N THR A 114 3.53 12.88 -1.96
CA THR A 114 2.45 12.56 -2.86
C THR A 114 2.98 11.67 -3.98
N THR A 115 2.17 10.73 -4.48
CA THR A 115 2.61 9.79 -5.54
C THR A 115 2.98 10.48 -6.86
N MET A 116 2.68 11.78 -6.97
CA MET A 116 3.02 12.66 -8.08
C MET A 116 3.67 13.94 -7.56
N GLY A 117 4.77 14.36 -8.18
CA GLY A 117 5.36 15.67 -7.91
C GLY A 117 4.43 16.79 -8.36
N ARG A 118 4.33 17.87 -7.56
CA ARG A 118 3.41 18.99 -7.82
C ARG A 118 3.53 19.59 -9.22
N VAL A 119 4.75 19.78 -9.71
CA VAL A 119 5.00 20.34 -11.06
C VAL A 119 4.39 19.47 -12.14
N LEU A 120 4.63 18.16 -12.10
CA LEU A 120 4.05 17.21 -13.04
C LEU A 120 2.51 17.16 -12.92
N ALA A 121 1.99 17.26 -11.70
CA ALA A 121 0.56 17.31 -11.47
C ALA A 121 -0.08 18.56 -12.09
N ASP A 122 0.54 19.73 -11.94
CA ASP A 122 0.07 20.98 -12.52
C ASP A 122 0.06 20.92 -14.06
N GLU A 123 1.09 20.32 -14.68
CA GLU A 123 1.15 20.08 -16.13
C GLU A 123 0.03 19.16 -16.61
N ILE A 124 -0.18 18.02 -15.92
CA ILE A 124 -1.26 17.07 -16.27
C ILE A 124 -2.63 17.72 -16.08
N ILE A 125 -2.85 18.44 -14.98
CA ILE A 125 -4.11 19.15 -14.71
C ILE A 125 -4.37 20.20 -15.78
N LEU A 126 -3.35 20.89 -16.29
CA LEU A 126 -3.50 21.87 -17.37
C LEU A 126 -3.97 21.20 -18.67
N VAL A 127 -3.37 20.06 -19.03
CA VAL A 127 -3.80 19.26 -20.20
C VAL A 127 -5.24 18.79 -20.03
N LEU A 128 -5.59 18.21 -18.87
CA LEU A 128 -6.94 17.73 -18.57
C LEU A 128 -7.98 18.86 -18.60
N LYS A 129 -7.66 20.03 -18.03
CA LYS A 129 -8.52 21.23 -18.09
C LYS A 129 -8.74 21.72 -19.52
N THR A 130 -7.72 21.64 -20.36
CA THR A 130 -7.82 22.05 -21.77
C THR A 130 -8.74 21.11 -22.54
N GLN A 131 -8.56 19.80 -22.38
CA GLN A 131 -9.44 18.79 -22.97
C GLN A 131 -10.88 18.90 -22.43
N TRP A 132 -11.04 19.18 -21.14
CA TRP A 132 -12.34 19.38 -20.52
C TRP A 132 -13.12 20.52 -21.18
N LYS A 133 -12.48 21.68 -21.40
CA LYS A 133 -13.10 22.82 -22.08
C LYS A 133 -13.55 22.49 -23.50
N VAL A 134 -12.76 21.70 -24.23
CA VAL A 134 -13.10 21.25 -25.59
C VAL A 134 -14.31 20.31 -25.54
N SER A 135 -14.30 19.31 -24.66
CA SER A 135 -15.42 18.38 -24.49
C SER A 135 -16.72 19.09 -24.09
N ASP A 136 -16.63 20.06 -23.18
CA ASP A 136 -17.79 20.86 -22.73
C ASP A 136 -18.37 21.70 -23.88
N ALA A 137 -17.51 22.41 -24.63
CA ALA A 137 -17.92 23.20 -25.80
C ALA A 137 -18.55 22.34 -26.92
N MET A 138 -18.16 21.06 -27.02
CA MET A 138 -18.73 20.10 -27.96
C MET A 138 -19.98 19.38 -27.42
N GLY A 139 -20.45 19.69 -26.20
CA GLY A 139 -21.61 19.05 -25.58
C GLY A 139 -21.37 17.60 -25.15
N MET A 140 -20.11 17.16 -25.06
CA MET A 140 -19.71 15.80 -24.68
C MET A 140 -19.72 15.63 -23.16
N LYS A 141 -20.92 15.67 -22.56
CA LYS A 141 -21.11 15.74 -21.09
C LYS A 141 -20.41 14.63 -20.30
N GLU A 142 -20.48 13.38 -20.77
CA GLU A 142 -19.82 12.25 -20.09
C GLU A 142 -18.29 12.36 -20.11
N GLN A 143 -17.73 12.81 -21.23
CA GLN A 143 -16.28 13.01 -21.34
C GLN A 143 -15.82 14.18 -20.48
N ALA A 144 -16.58 15.28 -20.45
CA ALA A 144 -16.29 16.40 -19.56
C ALA A 144 -16.34 15.96 -18.08
N LYS A 145 -17.34 15.16 -17.68
CA LYS A 145 -17.39 14.61 -16.32
C LYS A 145 -16.16 13.75 -15.99
N TYR A 146 -15.81 12.81 -16.87
CA TYR A 146 -14.64 11.94 -16.69
C TYR A 146 -13.34 12.74 -16.55
N LEU A 147 -13.12 13.73 -17.41
CA LEU A 147 -11.91 14.58 -17.37
C LEU A 147 -11.82 15.40 -16.08
N GLY A 148 -12.96 15.87 -15.55
CA GLY A 148 -13.04 16.55 -14.26
C GLY A 148 -12.65 15.64 -13.09
N GLU A 149 -13.24 14.43 -13.03
CA GLU A 149 -12.93 13.42 -12.01
C GLU A 149 -11.45 12.99 -12.08
N LEU A 150 -10.90 12.83 -13.29
CA LEU A 150 -9.50 12.48 -13.49
C LEU A 150 -8.57 13.60 -12.99
N ALA A 151 -8.91 14.86 -13.25
CA ALA A 151 -8.14 16.00 -12.74
C ALA A 151 -8.15 16.06 -11.20
N ASP A 152 -9.27 15.73 -10.56
CA ASP A 152 -9.36 15.66 -9.10
C ASP A 152 -8.56 14.50 -8.51
N ARG A 153 -8.54 13.34 -9.17
CA ARG A 153 -7.63 12.25 -8.79
C ARG A 153 -6.17 12.66 -8.86
N VAL A 154 -5.78 13.43 -9.88
CA VAL A 154 -4.42 13.95 -10.03
C VAL A 154 -4.08 14.95 -8.90
N ARG A 155 -5.01 15.84 -8.53
CA ARG A 155 -4.85 16.75 -7.38
C ARG A 155 -4.65 16.00 -6.07
N VAL A 156 -5.48 15.00 -5.79
CA VAL A 156 -5.34 14.18 -4.58
C VAL A 156 -3.99 13.45 -4.58
N ALA A 157 -3.59 12.88 -5.72
CA ALA A 157 -2.32 12.20 -5.88
C ALA A 157 -1.08 13.11 -5.79
N SER A 158 -1.27 14.44 -5.86
CA SER A 158 -0.24 15.47 -5.70
C SER A 158 -0.39 16.30 -4.40
N GLY A 159 -1.31 15.91 -3.52
CA GLY A 159 -1.56 16.59 -2.24
C GLY A 159 -2.20 17.96 -2.38
N GLN A 160 -2.87 18.22 -3.50
CA GLN A 160 -3.68 19.41 -3.76
C GLN A 160 -5.16 19.14 -3.44
N VAL A 161 -5.92 20.20 -3.16
CA VAL A 161 -7.36 20.11 -2.87
C VAL A 161 -8.14 19.87 -4.17
N PRO A 162 -9.03 18.85 -4.26
CA PRO A 162 -9.89 18.65 -5.42
C PRO A 162 -10.86 19.81 -5.64
N HIS A 163 -11.24 20.07 -6.90
CA HIS A 163 -12.07 21.22 -7.23
C HIS A 163 -13.56 20.97 -7.03
N ASN A 164 -14.03 19.75 -7.25
CA ASN A 164 -15.44 19.37 -7.03
C ASN A 164 -15.66 18.90 -5.59
N GLN A 165 -15.62 19.84 -4.63
CA GLN A 165 -16.24 19.68 -3.32
C GLN A 165 -17.34 20.72 -3.18
N ASN A 166 -18.49 20.46 -3.81
CA ASN A 166 -19.82 21.00 -3.52
C ASN A 166 -20.84 20.24 -4.37
#